data_AF-A0AAV8P9V5-F1
#
_entry.id   AF-A0AAV8P9V5-F1
#
_cell.length_a   1.000
_cell.length_b   1.000
_cell.length_c   1.000
_cell.angle_alpha   90.00
_cell.angle_beta   90.00
_cell.angle_gamma   90.00
#
_symmetry.space_group_name_H-M   'P 1'
#
loop_
_entity.id
_entity.type
_entity.pdbx_description
1 polymer ?
#
loop_
_entity_poly.entity_id
_entity_poly.type
_entity_poly.pdbx_seq_one_letter_code
_entity_poly.pdbx_strand_id
1 'polypeptide(L)'
;MGSLGAAIDSNHRRPRFLCLHGFRTSGAIMRSQVVGKWPEEVISRLDLVFPDAPFPAEGKSDVEGIFSPPYYEWFQFDKDFLEYRNLDKCFAYIEDLMIEHGPFDGLMGFSQGAILSAALVGLQARGLALTRVPKVKHLIIIGGAKFQSPAVAEKAYASAVDCTSLHFLGDMDFLKKHGEALLESFINPYVIRHPKGHTVPRLDDRSLETMRDFLQKIENDLHPDAPCNDKHEEVHLS
;
A
#
# COMPACT_ATOMS: atom_id res chain seq x y z
N MET A 1 34.38 -22.93 -15.45
CA MET A 1 33.64 -23.57 -14.35
C MET A 1 33.96 -22.77 -13.09
N GLY A 2 33.15 -21.86 -12.56
CA GLY A 2 31.70 -21.82 -12.47
C GLY A 2 31.36 -21.81 -10.98
N SER A 3 31.45 -20.65 -10.33
CA SER A 3 30.65 -20.27 -9.16
C SER A 3 30.97 -18.83 -8.76
N LEU A 4 30.09 -17.91 -9.12
CA LEU A 4 29.92 -16.64 -8.43
C LEU A 4 28.48 -16.64 -7.92
N GLY A 5 28.23 -17.55 -6.97
CA GLY A 5 27.13 -17.35 -6.03
C GLY A 5 27.52 -16.17 -5.15
N ALA A 6 27.16 -14.95 -5.57
CA ALA A 6 27.15 -13.83 -4.66
C ALA A 6 26.18 -14.22 -3.53
N ALA A 7 26.74 -14.49 -2.35
CA ALA A 7 25.96 -14.65 -1.15
C ALA A 7 25.12 -13.38 -1.01
N ILE A 8 23.79 -13.53 -1.11
CA ILE A 8 22.86 -12.49 -0.73
C ILE A 8 23.15 -12.24 0.75
N ASP A 9 23.67 -11.05 1.03
CA ASP A 9 24.07 -10.62 2.35
C ASP A 9 22.94 -10.89 3.36
N SER A 10 23.19 -11.80 4.31
CA SER A 10 22.22 -12.34 5.25
C SER A 10 21.77 -11.34 6.33
N ASN A 11 22.02 -10.04 6.12
CA ASN A 11 21.84 -9.00 7.13
C ASN A 11 20.80 -7.92 6.75
N HIS A 12 20.19 -8.00 5.57
CA HIS A 12 19.21 -7.01 5.11
C HIS A 12 17.82 -7.65 4.98
N ARG A 13 16.92 -7.35 5.93
CA ARG A 13 15.53 -7.81 5.85
C ARG A 13 14.76 -6.94 4.85
N ARG A 14 13.86 -7.57 4.09
CA ARG A 14 13.02 -6.86 3.13
C ARG A 14 11.97 -6.00 3.85
N PRO A 15 11.61 -4.83 3.30
CA PRO A 15 10.44 -4.07 3.76
C PRO A 15 9.19 -4.95 3.75
N ARG A 16 8.55 -5.05 4.91
CA ARG A 16 7.40 -5.93 5.12
C ARG A 16 6.10 -5.13 5.13
N PHE A 17 5.16 -5.52 4.28
CA PHE A 17 3.88 -4.86 4.11
C PHE A 17 2.70 -5.78 4.45
N LEU A 18 1.77 -5.25 5.25
CA LEU A 18 0.43 -5.83 5.38
C LEU A 18 -0.41 -5.34 4.19
N CYS A 19 -0.91 -6.27 3.38
CA CYS A 19 -1.55 -5.99 2.10
C CYS A 19 -3.08 -6.08 2.22
N LEU A 20 -3.75 -4.93 2.18
CA LEU A 20 -5.19 -4.78 2.33
C LEU A 20 -5.87 -4.79 0.95
N HIS A 21 -6.65 -5.84 0.69
CA HIS A 21 -7.32 -6.05 -0.60
C HIS A 21 -8.50 -5.08 -0.84
N GLY A 22 -9.01 -5.06 -2.07
CA GLY A 22 -10.14 -4.21 -2.47
C GLY A 22 -11.50 -4.72 -1.99
N PHE A 23 -12.53 -3.89 -2.15
CA PHE A 23 -13.90 -4.21 -1.77
C PHE A 23 -14.37 -5.51 -2.44
N ARG A 24 -14.94 -6.43 -1.65
CA ARG A 24 -15.45 -7.73 -2.12
C ARG A 24 -14.42 -8.53 -2.92
N THR A 25 -13.18 -8.53 -2.45
CA THR A 25 -12.12 -9.41 -2.97
C THR A 25 -11.52 -10.22 -1.82
N SER A 26 -10.30 -10.73 -1.95
CA SER A 26 -9.61 -11.47 -0.89
C SER A 26 -8.12 -11.23 -0.96
N GLY A 27 -7.39 -11.60 0.10
CA GLY A 27 -5.94 -11.54 0.13
C GLY A 27 -5.33 -12.38 -1.00
N ALA A 28 -5.88 -13.56 -1.26
CA ALA A 28 -5.44 -14.42 -2.37
C ALA A 28 -5.60 -13.74 -3.76
N ILE A 29 -6.69 -13.02 -3.97
CA ILE A 29 -6.95 -12.29 -5.22
C ILE A 29 -5.96 -11.14 -5.38
N MET A 30 -5.77 -10.33 -4.34
CA MET A 30 -4.79 -9.23 -4.37
C MET A 30 -3.37 -9.78 -4.62
N ARG A 31 -2.99 -10.88 -3.96
CA ARG A 31 -1.71 -11.56 -4.20
C ARG A 31 -1.56 -11.95 -5.66
N SER A 32 -2.57 -12.59 -6.26
CA SER A 32 -2.55 -12.97 -7.67
C SER A 32 -2.40 -11.77 -8.60
N GLN A 33 -3.04 -10.64 -8.26
CA GLN A 33 -2.96 -9.42 -9.06
C GLN A 33 -1.59 -8.75 -8.96
N VAL A 34 -1.00 -8.67 -7.75
CA VAL A 34 0.31 -8.06 -7.53
C VAL A 34 1.42 -8.94 -8.12
N VAL A 35 1.51 -10.21 -7.70
CA VAL A 35 2.56 -11.14 -8.13
C VAL A 35 2.45 -11.47 -9.63
N GLY A 36 1.23 -11.47 -10.20
CA GLY A 36 1.02 -11.72 -11.62
C GLY A 36 1.29 -10.53 -12.55
N LYS A 37 1.42 -9.30 -12.00
CA LYS A 37 1.55 -8.07 -12.81
C LYS A 37 2.86 -7.33 -12.60
N TRP A 38 3.47 -7.42 -11.43
CA TRP A 38 4.74 -6.77 -11.14
C TRP A 38 5.91 -7.73 -11.43
N PRO A 39 7.04 -7.23 -11.95
CA PRO A 39 8.17 -8.08 -12.27
C PRO A 39 8.86 -8.61 -11.02
N GLU A 40 9.60 -9.71 -11.19
CA GLU A 40 10.33 -10.38 -10.09
C GLU A 40 11.33 -9.45 -9.40
N GLU A 41 11.93 -8.51 -10.13
CA GLU A 41 12.85 -7.49 -9.56
C GLU A 41 12.19 -6.58 -8.52
N VAL A 42 10.86 -6.44 -8.56
CA VAL A 42 10.08 -5.69 -7.55
C VAL A 42 9.62 -6.62 -6.45
N ILE A 43 9.02 -7.77 -6.80
CA ILE A 43 8.42 -8.69 -5.83
C ILE A 43 9.47 -9.31 -4.91
N SER A 44 10.63 -9.67 -5.42
CA SER A 44 11.71 -10.27 -4.62
C SER A 44 12.25 -9.34 -3.54
N ARG A 45 12.09 -8.01 -3.69
CA ARG A 45 12.54 -6.97 -2.74
C ARG A 45 11.55 -6.68 -1.61
N LEU A 46 10.33 -7.21 -1.68
CA LEU A 46 9.27 -6.97 -0.68
C LEU A 46 8.91 -8.26 0.08
N ASP A 47 8.55 -8.12 1.35
CA ASP A 47 7.88 -9.17 2.12
C ASP A 47 6.38 -8.81 2.25
N LEU A 48 5.52 -9.53 1.53
CA LEU A 48 4.11 -9.15 1.36
C LEU A 48 3.18 -10.18 2.03
N VAL A 49 2.40 -9.73 3.01
CA VAL A 49 1.40 -10.55 3.72
C VAL A 49 0.01 -10.14 3.28
N PHE A 50 -0.77 -11.08 2.73
CA PHE A 50 -2.09 -10.82 2.16
C PHE A 50 -3.20 -11.50 2.99
N PRO A 51 -3.65 -10.89 4.11
CA PRO A 51 -4.77 -11.40 4.89
C PRO A 51 -6.10 -11.22 4.15
N ASP A 52 -7.09 -11.99 4.57
CA ASP A 52 -8.50 -11.71 4.26
C ASP A 52 -9.08 -10.72 5.28
N ALA A 53 -9.95 -9.83 4.79
CA ALA A 53 -10.72 -8.92 5.62
C ALA A 53 -11.73 -9.69 6.51
N PRO A 54 -12.13 -9.13 7.67
CA PRO A 54 -12.85 -9.90 8.69
C PRO A 54 -14.34 -10.11 8.39
N PHE A 55 -14.90 -9.42 7.39
CA PHE A 55 -16.33 -9.51 7.07
C PHE A 55 -16.54 -10.20 5.72
N PRO A 56 -17.34 -11.27 5.64
CA PRO A 56 -17.79 -11.80 4.36
C PRO A 56 -18.50 -10.73 3.52
N ALA A 57 -18.33 -10.78 2.21
CA ALA A 57 -19.02 -9.88 1.29
C ALA A 57 -20.55 -10.04 1.40
N GLU A 58 -21.26 -8.92 1.54
CA GLU A 58 -22.73 -8.92 1.69
C GLU A 58 -23.46 -8.85 0.33
N GLY A 59 -22.71 -8.81 -0.78
CA GLY A 59 -23.29 -8.78 -2.11
C GLY A 59 -22.29 -9.15 -3.19
N LYS A 60 -22.69 -8.88 -4.43
CA LYS A 60 -21.94 -9.27 -5.62
C LYS A 60 -20.53 -8.65 -5.65
N SER A 61 -19.55 -9.44 -6.05
CA SER A 61 -18.21 -8.95 -6.38
C SER A 61 -18.05 -8.69 -7.87
N ASP A 62 -17.36 -7.59 -8.22
CA ASP A 62 -17.02 -7.25 -9.60
C ASP A 62 -15.98 -8.21 -10.21
N VAL A 63 -15.34 -9.04 -9.38
CA VAL A 63 -14.37 -10.04 -9.83
C VAL A 63 -14.98 -11.44 -10.01
N GLU A 64 -16.28 -11.60 -9.79
CA GLU A 64 -16.99 -12.84 -10.07
C GLU A 64 -16.83 -13.28 -11.53
N GLY A 65 -16.63 -14.58 -11.73
CA GLY A 65 -16.36 -15.16 -13.05
C GLY A 65 -14.90 -15.06 -13.51
N ILE A 66 -14.08 -14.23 -12.85
CA ILE A 66 -12.63 -14.17 -13.05
C ILE A 66 -11.90 -14.85 -11.89
N PHE A 67 -12.31 -14.54 -10.66
CA PHE A 67 -11.79 -15.13 -9.44
C PHE A 67 -12.90 -15.86 -8.68
N SER A 68 -12.57 -16.98 -8.05
CA SER A 68 -13.54 -17.73 -7.22
C SER A 68 -13.70 -17.11 -5.83
N PRO A 69 -14.88 -17.24 -5.20
CA PRO A 69 -15.09 -16.88 -3.78
C PRO A 69 -14.24 -17.77 -2.83
N PRO A 70 -14.11 -17.42 -1.53
CA PRO A 70 -14.83 -16.36 -0.81
C PRO A 70 -14.33 -14.95 -1.09
N TYR A 71 -15.23 -13.98 -0.88
CA TYR A 71 -14.94 -12.55 -0.95
C TYR A 71 -15.25 -11.89 0.38
N TYR A 72 -14.51 -10.83 0.68
CA TYR A 72 -14.54 -10.14 1.96
C TYR A 72 -14.55 -8.62 1.79
N GLU A 73 -14.92 -7.93 2.85
CA GLU A 73 -14.98 -6.49 2.97
C GLU A 73 -14.27 -6.07 4.26
N TRP A 74 -13.50 -5.00 4.21
CA TRP A 74 -12.86 -4.44 5.41
C TRP A 74 -13.88 -3.77 6.32
N PHE A 75 -14.86 -3.09 5.73
CA PHE A 75 -15.98 -2.45 6.40
C PHE A 75 -17.11 -2.29 5.38
N GLN A 76 -18.34 -2.12 5.88
CA GLN A 76 -19.51 -1.84 5.04
C GLN A 76 -19.75 -0.34 5.00
N PHE A 77 -20.33 0.16 3.92
CA PHE A 77 -20.70 1.56 3.76
C PHE A 77 -22.09 1.70 3.17
N ASP A 78 -22.74 2.82 3.45
CA ASP A 78 -24.00 3.19 2.81
C ASP A 78 -23.77 3.68 1.37
N LYS A 79 -24.86 3.86 0.60
CA LYS A 79 -24.77 4.25 -0.82
C LYS A 79 -24.05 5.59 -1.05
N ASP A 80 -24.08 6.48 -0.06
CA ASP A 80 -23.49 7.82 -0.16
C ASP A 80 -22.07 7.86 0.43
N PHE A 81 -21.57 6.71 0.93
CA PHE A 81 -20.25 6.56 1.54
C PHE A 81 -20.02 7.47 2.76
N LEU A 82 -21.06 7.88 3.46
CA LEU A 82 -21.00 8.78 4.61
C LEU A 82 -21.06 8.03 5.94
N GLU A 83 -21.65 6.84 5.95
CA GLU A 83 -21.77 5.98 7.11
C GLU A 83 -20.99 4.68 6.90
N TYR A 84 -20.17 4.32 7.89
CA TYR A 84 -19.34 3.11 7.85
C TYR A 84 -19.71 2.16 8.98
N ARG A 85 -20.20 0.97 8.62
CA ARG A 85 -20.50 -0.09 9.59
C ARG A 85 -19.27 -0.98 9.78
N ASN A 86 -19.03 -1.35 11.04
CA ASN A 86 -17.90 -2.16 11.48
C ASN A 86 -16.50 -1.54 11.30
N LEU A 87 -16.38 -0.24 11.03
CA LEU A 87 -15.08 0.41 10.83
C LEU A 87 -14.15 0.29 12.04
N ASP A 88 -14.65 0.49 13.25
CA ASP A 88 -13.83 0.36 14.47
C ASP A 88 -13.35 -1.08 14.68
N LYS A 89 -14.21 -2.07 14.36
CA LYS A 89 -13.83 -3.50 14.43
C LYS A 89 -12.78 -3.85 13.38
N CYS A 90 -12.85 -3.22 12.21
CA CYS A 90 -11.84 -3.35 11.17
C CYS A 90 -10.48 -2.83 11.64
N PHE A 91 -10.45 -1.63 12.26
CA PHE A 91 -9.22 -1.05 12.80
C PHE A 91 -8.60 -1.95 13.87
N ALA A 92 -9.41 -2.47 14.80
CA ALA A 92 -8.97 -3.40 15.83
C ALA A 92 -8.40 -4.70 15.22
N TYR A 93 -9.08 -5.27 14.22
CA TYR A 93 -8.62 -6.47 13.53
C TYR A 93 -7.28 -6.28 12.82
N ILE A 94 -7.07 -5.14 12.14
CA ILE A 94 -5.79 -4.83 11.50
C ILE A 94 -4.69 -4.65 12.55
N GLU A 95 -4.98 -3.98 13.66
CA GLU A 95 -4.02 -3.84 14.76
C GLU A 95 -3.63 -5.22 15.33
N ASP A 96 -4.60 -6.12 15.53
CA ASP A 96 -4.35 -7.48 16.02
C ASP A 96 -3.52 -8.29 15.01
N LEU A 97 -3.79 -8.20 13.70
CA LEU A 97 -2.94 -8.80 12.67
C LEU A 97 -1.50 -8.27 12.71
N MET A 98 -1.33 -6.97 12.94
CA MET A 98 -0.02 -6.33 13.05
C MET A 98 0.72 -6.75 14.33
N ILE A 99 0.01 -7.02 15.42
CA ILE A 99 0.57 -7.59 16.65
C ILE A 99 1.01 -9.05 16.42
N GLU A 100 0.16 -9.86 15.80
CA GLU A 100 0.40 -11.31 15.65
C GLU A 100 1.47 -11.64 14.62
N HIS A 101 1.51 -10.90 13.51
CA HIS A 101 2.35 -11.23 12.35
C HIS A 101 3.42 -10.17 12.03
N GLY A 102 3.54 -9.14 12.88
CA GLY A 102 4.52 -8.08 12.74
C GLY A 102 5.95 -8.51 13.11
N PRO A 103 6.91 -7.56 13.06
CA PRO A 103 6.69 -6.15 12.74
C PRO A 103 6.42 -5.90 11.25
N PHE A 104 5.52 -4.97 10.95
CA PHE A 104 5.30 -4.45 9.60
C PHE A 104 5.89 -3.06 9.46
N ASP A 105 6.55 -2.78 8.34
CA ASP A 105 7.13 -1.46 8.05
C ASP A 105 6.11 -0.54 7.36
N GLY A 106 5.15 -1.15 6.68
CA GLY A 106 4.19 -0.43 5.87
C GLY A 106 2.86 -1.14 5.66
N LEU A 107 1.93 -0.40 5.07
CA LEU A 107 0.67 -0.94 4.55
C LEU A 107 0.64 -0.80 3.03
N MET A 108 0.24 -1.87 2.34
CA MET A 108 -0.09 -1.82 0.92
C MET A 108 -1.59 -1.95 0.81
N GLY A 109 -2.26 -1.08 0.05
CA GLY A 109 -3.71 -1.15 -0.11
C GLY A 109 -4.13 -1.05 -1.56
N PHE A 110 -5.17 -1.78 -1.94
CA PHE A 110 -5.90 -1.58 -3.19
C PHE A 110 -7.35 -1.14 -2.91
N SER A 111 -7.84 -0.11 -3.60
CA SER A 111 -9.25 0.32 -3.52
C SER A 111 -9.69 0.60 -2.07
N GLN A 112 -10.68 -0.13 -1.53
CA GLN A 112 -11.08 -0.05 -0.12
C GLN A 112 -9.89 -0.22 0.85
N GLY A 113 -8.99 -1.17 0.58
CA GLY A 113 -7.77 -1.34 1.37
C GLY A 113 -6.81 -0.16 1.24
N ALA A 114 -6.80 0.55 0.11
CA ALA A 114 -5.99 1.76 -0.09
C ALA A 114 -6.55 2.96 0.70
N ILE A 115 -7.89 3.12 0.70
CA ILE A 115 -8.59 4.12 1.54
C ILE A 115 -8.25 3.90 3.01
N LEU A 116 -8.31 2.64 3.44
CA LEU A 116 -8.02 2.20 4.80
C LEU A 116 -6.56 2.47 5.18
N SER A 117 -5.60 2.01 4.36
CA SER A 117 -4.17 2.21 4.59
C SER A 117 -3.81 3.69 4.75
N ALA A 118 -4.33 4.57 3.88
CA ALA A 118 -4.05 6.00 3.94
C ALA A 118 -4.61 6.65 5.21
N ALA A 119 -5.83 6.27 5.61
CA ALA A 119 -6.46 6.83 6.80
C ALA A 119 -5.81 6.33 8.11
N LEU A 120 -5.44 5.04 8.18
CA LEU A 120 -4.86 4.43 9.37
C LEU A 120 -3.58 5.12 9.82
N VAL A 121 -2.69 5.52 8.90
CA VAL A 121 -1.45 6.24 9.25
C VAL A 121 -1.73 7.61 9.85
N GLY A 122 -2.67 8.35 9.26
CA GLY A 122 -3.08 9.64 9.78
C GLY A 122 -3.79 9.56 11.14
N LEU A 123 -4.62 8.54 11.34
CA LEU A 123 -5.24 8.24 12.63
C LEU A 123 -4.22 7.79 13.67
N GLN A 124 -3.22 6.99 13.28
CA GLN A 124 -2.15 6.54 14.16
C GLN A 124 -1.30 7.71 14.66
N ALA A 125 -0.97 8.68 13.81
CA ALA A 125 -0.25 9.89 14.20
C ALA A 125 -0.98 10.70 15.29
N ARG A 126 -2.29 10.48 15.46
CA ARG A 126 -3.14 11.11 16.47
C ARG A 126 -3.51 10.20 17.64
N GLY A 127 -2.99 8.97 17.67
CA GLY A 127 -3.34 7.98 18.70
C GLY A 127 -4.79 7.48 18.62
N LEU A 128 -5.42 7.51 17.44
CA LEU A 128 -6.81 7.11 17.23
C LEU A 128 -6.97 5.71 16.62
N ALA A 129 -5.92 5.16 16.02
CA ALA A 129 -5.87 3.80 15.49
C ALA A 129 -4.43 3.27 15.58
N LEU A 130 -4.24 1.95 15.53
CA LEU A 130 -2.91 1.32 15.55
C LEU A 130 -2.03 1.81 16.72
N THR A 131 -2.63 1.99 17.89
CA THR A 131 -2.03 2.52 19.12
C THR A 131 -1.13 1.51 19.84
N ARG A 132 -1.29 0.22 19.57
CA ARG A 132 -0.55 -0.89 20.21
C ARG A 132 0.59 -1.45 19.35
N VAL A 133 0.83 -0.86 18.18
CA VAL A 133 1.86 -1.31 17.22
C VAL A 133 2.82 -0.17 16.87
N PRO A 134 4.04 -0.47 16.40
CA PRO A 134 4.97 0.55 15.94
C PRO A 134 4.38 1.47 14.86
N LYS A 135 4.92 2.69 14.74
CA LYS A 135 4.53 3.63 13.68
C LYS A 135 4.70 2.97 12.30
N VAL A 136 3.65 3.02 11.50
CA VAL A 136 3.70 2.65 10.07
C VAL A 136 4.53 3.70 9.34
N LYS A 137 5.60 3.28 8.66
CA LYS A 137 6.57 4.20 8.04
C LYS A 137 6.37 4.35 6.53
N HIS A 138 5.80 3.35 5.89
CA HIS A 138 5.69 3.29 4.44
C HIS A 138 4.28 2.93 3.96
N LEU A 139 3.87 3.50 2.83
CA LEU A 139 2.60 3.16 2.19
C LEU A 139 2.76 2.85 0.71
N ILE A 140 2.00 1.87 0.23
CA ILE A 140 1.76 1.64 -1.19
C ILE A 140 0.25 1.70 -1.44
N ILE A 141 -0.22 2.76 -2.10
CA ILE A 141 -1.63 3.09 -2.31
C ILE A 141 -1.97 2.84 -3.77
N ILE A 142 -2.84 1.88 -4.05
CA ILE A 142 -3.26 1.53 -5.41
C ILE A 142 -4.75 1.88 -5.57
N GLY A 143 -5.07 2.90 -6.38
CA GLY A 143 -6.46 3.33 -6.57
C GLY A 143 -7.14 3.77 -5.27
N GLY A 144 -6.44 4.56 -4.46
CA GLY A 144 -6.93 5.06 -3.17
C GLY A 144 -7.77 6.33 -3.26
N ALA A 145 -8.45 6.64 -2.16
CA ALA A 145 -9.22 7.86 -1.95
C ALA A 145 -9.23 8.22 -0.46
N LYS A 146 -9.63 9.45 -0.13
CA LYS A 146 -10.00 9.80 1.25
C LYS A 146 -11.32 9.12 1.63
N PHE A 147 -11.52 8.84 2.91
CA PHE A 147 -12.88 8.62 3.42
C PHE A 147 -13.76 9.84 3.09
N GLN A 148 -15.01 9.61 2.70
CA GLN A 148 -15.94 10.68 2.36
C GLN A 148 -16.63 11.27 3.59
N SER A 149 -16.84 10.46 4.64
CA SER A 149 -17.40 10.93 5.91
C SER A 149 -16.49 11.99 6.55
N PRO A 150 -16.96 13.24 6.76
CA PRO A 150 -16.15 14.27 7.39
C PRO A 150 -15.63 13.85 8.77
N ALA A 151 -16.44 13.11 9.54
CA ALA A 151 -16.09 12.63 10.87
C ALA A 151 -14.83 11.73 10.90
N VAL A 152 -14.54 11.03 9.81
CA VAL A 152 -13.33 10.21 9.65
C VAL A 152 -12.24 11.00 8.93
N ALA A 153 -12.59 11.68 7.83
CA ALA A 153 -11.64 12.39 6.98
C ALA A 153 -10.93 13.53 7.71
N GLU A 154 -11.66 14.35 8.46
CA GLU A 154 -11.10 15.45 9.27
C GLU A 154 -10.13 14.91 10.32
N LYS A 155 -10.36 13.68 10.81
CA LYS A 155 -9.47 13.08 11.79
C LYS A 155 -8.22 12.51 11.17
N ALA A 156 -8.37 11.73 10.10
CA ALA A 156 -7.30 11.05 9.41
C ALA A 156 -6.36 12.02 8.67
N TYR A 157 -6.89 13.12 8.14
CA TYR A 157 -6.11 14.07 7.32
C TYR A 157 -6.00 15.45 7.96
N ALA A 158 -6.09 15.53 9.29
CA ALA A 158 -5.98 16.78 10.07
C ALA A 158 -4.64 17.49 9.87
N SER A 159 -3.59 16.74 9.57
CA SER A 159 -2.25 17.21 9.26
C SER A 159 -1.72 16.47 8.04
N ALA A 160 -0.72 17.06 7.37
CA ALA A 160 -0.02 16.37 6.31
C ALA A 160 0.57 15.03 6.82
N VAL A 161 0.38 13.97 6.05
CA VAL A 161 0.81 12.61 6.37
C VAL A 161 2.30 12.48 6.04
N ASP A 162 3.11 12.42 7.09
CA ASP A 162 4.57 12.30 7.02
C ASP A 162 5.00 10.83 7.09
N CYS A 163 4.91 10.17 5.94
CA CYS A 163 5.43 8.82 5.70
C CYS A 163 5.83 8.66 4.22
N THR A 164 6.84 7.85 3.93
CA THR A 164 7.22 7.57 2.54
C THR A 164 6.10 6.79 1.86
N SER A 165 5.52 7.35 0.80
CA SER A 165 4.36 6.74 0.14
C SER A 165 4.53 6.67 -1.37
N LEU A 166 4.04 5.59 -1.96
CA LEU A 166 3.91 5.39 -3.39
C LEU A 166 2.43 5.28 -3.76
N HIS A 167 1.99 6.07 -4.73
CA HIS A 167 0.60 6.12 -5.16
C HIS A 167 0.47 5.75 -6.64
N PHE A 168 -0.41 4.80 -6.93
CA PHE A 168 -0.81 4.43 -8.28
C PHE A 168 -2.14 5.07 -8.64
N LEU A 169 -2.14 5.87 -9.71
CA LEU A 169 -3.33 6.53 -10.23
C LEU A 169 -3.61 6.07 -11.67
N GLY A 170 -4.78 5.47 -11.88
CA GLY A 170 -5.26 5.11 -13.21
C GLY A 170 -5.92 6.27 -13.93
N ASP A 171 -5.52 6.54 -15.17
CA ASP A 171 -6.07 7.64 -15.96
C ASP A 171 -7.55 7.43 -16.32
N MET A 172 -7.97 6.16 -16.38
CA MET A 172 -9.36 5.74 -16.63
C MET A 172 -10.05 5.24 -15.35
N ASP A 173 -9.42 5.44 -14.18
CA ASP A 173 -9.99 5.01 -12.90
C ASP A 173 -11.10 5.98 -12.47
N PHE A 174 -12.25 5.45 -12.08
CA PHE A 174 -13.37 6.26 -11.57
C PHE A 174 -13.00 6.96 -10.25
N LEU A 175 -12.00 6.45 -9.51
CA LEU A 175 -11.45 7.10 -8.32
C LEU A 175 -10.34 8.11 -8.61
N LYS A 176 -9.92 8.32 -9.87
CA LYS A 176 -8.78 9.20 -10.21
C LYS A 176 -8.77 10.53 -9.47
N LYS A 177 -9.87 11.29 -9.54
CA LYS A 177 -9.99 12.60 -8.88
C LYS A 177 -9.89 12.50 -7.35
N HIS A 178 -10.44 11.44 -6.77
CA HIS A 178 -10.38 11.19 -5.33
C HIS A 178 -8.97 10.78 -4.88
N GLY A 179 -8.25 10.04 -5.72
CA GLY A 179 -6.84 9.71 -5.51
C GLY A 179 -5.93 10.93 -5.64
N GLU A 180 -6.20 11.81 -6.60
CA GLU A 180 -5.50 13.10 -6.73
C GLU A 180 -5.73 14.00 -5.51
N ALA A 181 -6.97 14.09 -5.01
CA ALA A 181 -7.27 14.80 -3.77
C ALA A 181 -6.65 14.13 -2.52
N LEU A 182 -6.42 12.81 -2.55
CA LEU A 182 -5.71 12.10 -1.49
C LEU A 182 -4.22 12.47 -1.48
N LEU A 183 -3.58 12.58 -2.66
CA LEU A 183 -2.16 12.94 -2.79
C LEU A 183 -1.82 14.24 -2.06
N GLU A 184 -2.71 15.23 -2.10
CA GLU A 184 -2.52 16.54 -1.44
C GLU A 184 -2.35 16.42 0.09
N SER A 185 -2.73 15.30 0.68
CA SER A 185 -2.52 15.04 2.11
C SER A 185 -1.16 14.43 2.43
N PHE A 186 -0.33 14.06 1.45
CA PHE A 186 0.96 13.41 1.67
C PHE A 186 2.13 14.34 1.39
N ILE A 187 3.17 14.24 2.22
CA ILE A 187 4.43 14.97 2.00
C ILE A 187 5.28 14.19 1.00
N ASN A 188 5.65 14.83 -0.11
CA ASN A 188 6.55 14.31 -1.16
C ASN A 188 6.24 12.85 -1.59
N PRO A 189 4.99 12.52 -2.00
CA PRO A 189 4.65 11.17 -2.43
C PRO A 189 5.33 10.81 -3.76
N TYR A 190 5.77 9.57 -3.89
CA TYR A 190 6.06 8.97 -5.20
C TYR A 190 4.73 8.70 -5.92
N VAL A 191 4.67 8.97 -7.23
CA VAL A 191 3.44 8.82 -8.01
C VAL A 191 3.73 8.09 -9.31
N ILE A 192 3.01 6.99 -9.53
CA ILE A 192 2.97 6.26 -10.79
C ILE A 192 1.59 6.44 -11.41
N ARG A 193 1.54 6.97 -12.64
CA ARG A 193 0.31 7.07 -13.44
C ARG A 193 0.28 5.98 -14.49
N HIS A 194 -0.89 5.40 -14.74
CA HIS A 194 -1.05 4.34 -15.73
C HIS A 194 -2.34 4.50 -16.55
N PRO A 195 -2.39 4.02 -17.81
CA PRO A 195 -3.54 4.27 -18.71
C PRO A 195 -4.79 3.44 -18.38
N LYS A 196 -4.70 2.50 -17.43
CA LYS A 196 -5.80 1.59 -17.08
C LYS A 196 -6.82 2.21 -16.12
N GLY A 197 -7.97 1.53 -15.99
CA GLY A 197 -8.99 1.85 -14.99
C GLY A 197 -8.64 1.34 -13.59
N HIS A 198 -9.65 1.03 -12.80
CA HIS A 198 -9.52 0.63 -11.40
C HIS A 198 -8.90 -0.78 -11.25
N THR A 199 -7.58 -0.87 -11.24
CA THR A 199 -6.85 -2.16 -11.20
C THR A 199 -5.44 -1.99 -10.66
N VAL A 200 -4.87 -3.06 -10.11
CA VAL A 200 -3.40 -3.15 -9.93
C VAL A 200 -2.74 -3.06 -11.30
N PRO A 201 -1.87 -2.08 -11.58
CA PRO A 201 -1.28 -1.92 -12.91
C PRO A 201 -0.10 -2.88 -13.12
N ARG A 202 0.20 -3.16 -14.40
CA ARG A 202 1.55 -3.57 -14.79
C ARG A 202 2.45 -2.33 -14.80
N LEU A 203 3.74 -2.53 -14.55
CA LEU A 203 4.72 -1.43 -14.57
C LEU A 203 5.36 -1.38 -15.96
N ASP A 204 5.29 -0.23 -16.61
CA ASP A 204 6.13 0.08 -17.77
C ASP A 204 7.52 0.57 -17.32
N ASP A 205 8.44 0.81 -18.26
CA ASP A 205 9.83 1.16 -17.95
C ASP A 205 9.92 2.40 -17.05
N ARG A 206 9.11 3.43 -17.33
CA ARG A 206 9.06 4.66 -16.53
C ARG A 206 8.49 4.40 -15.13
N SER A 207 7.44 3.59 -15.02
CA SER A 207 6.87 3.20 -13.74
C SER A 207 7.86 2.37 -12.91
N LEU A 208 8.69 1.55 -13.58
CA LEU A 208 9.73 0.77 -12.93
C LEU A 208 10.85 1.64 -12.39
N GLU A 209 11.24 2.71 -13.07
CA GLU A 209 12.20 3.68 -12.53
C GLU A 209 11.69 4.29 -11.22
N THR A 210 10.46 4.82 -11.21
CA THR A 210 9.85 5.38 -9.98
C THR A 210 9.69 4.33 -8.87
N MET A 211 9.31 3.10 -9.22
CA MET A 211 9.24 1.99 -8.27
C MET A 211 10.62 1.66 -7.68
N ARG A 212 11.68 1.64 -8.49
CA ARG A 212 13.05 1.38 -8.02
C ARG A 212 13.52 2.44 -7.04
N ASP A 213 13.25 3.73 -7.32
CA ASP A 213 13.58 4.83 -6.42
C ASP A 213 12.84 4.71 -5.08
N PHE A 214 11.54 4.39 -5.13
CA PHE A 214 10.74 4.13 -3.93
C PHE A 214 11.27 2.95 -3.12
N LEU A 215 11.56 1.81 -3.78
CA LEU A 215 12.12 0.63 -3.12
C LEU A 215 13.47 0.92 -2.47
N GLN A 216 14.35 1.64 -3.17
CA GLN A 216 15.65 2.05 -2.62
C GLN A 216 15.46 2.91 -1.36
N LYS A 217 14.52 3.87 -1.40
CA LYS A 217 14.23 4.73 -0.26
C LYS A 217 13.77 3.92 0.96
N ILE A 218 12.80 3.02 0.80
CA ILE A 218 12.27 2.25 1.93
C ILE A 218 13.26 1.21 2.45
N GLU A 219 14.14 0.66 1.60
CA GLU A 219 15.22 -0.23 2.03
C GLU A 219 16.25 0.53 2.88
N ASN A 220 16.64 1.74 2.46
CA ASN A 220 17.54 2.60 3.22
C ASN A 220 16.94 3.00 4.58
N ASP A 221 15.61 3.21 4.65
CA ASP A 221 14.92 3.56 5.90
C ASP A 221 14.91 2.43 6.94
N LEU A 222 15.12 1.18 6.51
CA LEU A 222 15.32 0.05 7.42
C LEU A 222 16.74 0.02 8.00
N HIS A 223 17.69 0.67 7.32
CA HIS A 223 19.13 0.62 7.61
C HIS A 223 19.75 2.02 7.53
N PRO A 224 19.43 2.93 8.47
CA PRO A 224 19.90 4.32 8.43
C PRO A 224 21.42 4.49 8.47
N ASP A 225 22.16 3.43 8.85
CA ASP A 225 23.63 3.42 8.93
C ASP A 225 24.31 2.84 7.67
N ALA A 226 23.55 2.47 6.63
CA ALA A 226 24.13 1.99 5.38
C ALA A 226 24.76 3.16 4.58
N PRO A 227 26.01 3.04 4.09
CA PRO A 227 26.64 4.11 3.33
C PRO A 227 25.85 4.41 2.05
N CYS A 228 25.48 5.68 1.86
CA CYS A 228 24.83 6.16 0.64
C CYS A 228 25.75 5.91 -0.56
N ASN A 229 25.40 4.97 -1.43
CA ASN A 229 26.11 4.73 -2.69
C ASN A 229 25.69 5.76 -3.74
N ASP A 230 25.97 7.04 -3.48
CA ASP A 230 25.90 8.07 -4.53
C ASP A 230 27.13 7.93 -5.43
N LYS A 231 27.02 7.06 -6.45
CA LYS A 231 27.93 7.11 -7.59
C LYS A 231 27.45 8.19 -8.56
N HIS A 232 27.68 9.44 -8.20
CA HIS A 232 27.78 10.50 -9.20
C HIS A 232 29.22 10.48 -9.74
N GLU A 233 29.38 9.91 -10.94
CA GLU A 233 30.60 10.07 -11.72
C GLU A 233 30.76 11.56 -12.05
N GLU A 234 31.69 12.23 -11.36
CA GLU A 234 32.27 13.48 -11.84
C GLU A 234 33.04 13.19 -13.13
N VAL A 235 32.43 13.53 -14.26
CA VAL A 235 33.16 13.66 -15.52
C VAL A 235 34.03 14.91 -15.42
N HIS A 236 35.28 14.71 -15.00
CA HIS A 236 36.35 15.70 -15.20
C HIS A 236 36.67 15.77 -16.71
N LEU A 237 36.24 16.86 -17.35
CA LEU A 237 36.77 17.26 -18.66
C LEU A 237 38.09 18.01 -18.43
N SER A 238 39.18 17.37 -18.84
CA SER A 238 40.46 18.03 -19.14
C SER A 238 40.53 18.41 -20.61
#